data_AF-A0A956LCT5-F1
#
_entry.id   AF-A0A956LCT5-F1
#
_cell.length_a   1.000
_cell.length_b   1.000
_cell.length_c   1.000
_cell.angle_alpha   90.00
_cell.angle_beta   90.00
_cell.angle_gamma   90.00
#
_symmetry.space_group_name_H-M   'P 1'
#
loop_
_entity.id
_entity.type
_entity.pdbx_description
1 polymer ?
#
loop_
_entity_poly.entity_id
_entity_poly.type
_entity_poly.pdbx_seq_one_letter_code
_entity_poly.pdbx_strand_id
1 'polypeptide(L)'
;VSQDPFVLGAMDAFVFAAIPEELCKFLVLALYVRRHSAFDEPMDGLVYGATASLGFAALENVLYVATGGIGLAVVRALTAVPCHAALGALLGYGVARSRFEGRALILALPLPIFLHGLYDFPLLTLRAGGDALGDGVIALLLVLAIAVLVITLIAAARLARRLRGEQALVGRAG
;
A
#
# COMPACT_ATOMS: atom_id res chain seq x y z
N VAL A 1 14.62 -28.94 10.33
CA VAL A 1 15.16 -27.58 10.51
C VAL A 1 13.98 -26.64 10.68
N SER A 2 13.84 -25.99 11.83
CA SER A 2 12.93 -24.86 11.98
C SER A 2 13.46 -23.70 11.14
N GLN A 3 12.67 -23.17 10.22
CA GLN A 3 13.04 -21.96 9.48
C GLN A 3 12.97 -20.75 10.42
N ASP A 4 13.82 -19.76 10.19
CA ASP A 4 13.86 -18.53 10.98
C ASP A 4 12.56 -17.73 10.78
N PRO A 5 11.83 -17.36 11.85
CA PRO A 5 10.61 -16.55 11.76
C PRO A 5 10.78 -15.22 11.01
N PHE A 6 11.94 -14.57 11.09
CA PHE A 6 12.23 -13.34 10.36
C PHE A 6 12.42 -13.61 8.86
N VAL A 7 13.02 -14.74 8.49
CA VAL A 7 13.18 -15.14 7.08
C VAL A 7 11.83 -15.54 6.49
N LEU A 8 11.01 -16.30 7.23
CA LEU A 8 9.63 -16.63 6.82
C LEU A 8 8.78 -15.36 6.68
N GLY A 9 8.75 -14.50 7.72
CA GLY A 9 7.97 -13.27 7.71
C GLY A 9 8.37 -12.31 6.61
N ALA A 10 9.66 -12.22 6.26
CA ALA A 10 10.13 -11.43 5.12
C ALA A 10 9.74 -12.04 3.77
N MET A 11 9.82 -13.37 3.63
CA MET A 11 9.42 -14.05 2.39
C MET A 11 7.91 -13.92 2.15
N ASP A 12 7.08 -14.15 3.18
CA ASP A 12 5.63 -13.99 3.08
C ASP A 12 5.25 -12.53 2.78
N ALA A 13 5.80 -11.56 3.51
CA ALA A 13 5.46 -10.15 3.35
C ALA A 13 5.88 -9.55 2.00
N PHE A 14 7.11 -9.80 1.54
CA PHE A 14 7.61 -9.19 0.32
C PHE A 14 7.27 -10.02 -0.93
N VAL A 15 7.41 -11.35 -0.88
CA VAL A 15 7.29 -12.21 -2.08
C VAL A 15 5.86 -12.68 -2.30
N PHE A 16 5.12 -13.05 -1.24
CA PHE A 16 3.78 -13.62 -1.37
C PHE A 16 2.62 -12.64 -1.14
N ALA A 17 2.83 -11.53 -0.43
CA ALA A 17 1.87 -10.42 -0.31
C ALA A 17 2.25 -9.22 -1.21
N ALA A 18 3.24 -8.41 -0.81
CA ALA A 18 3.45 -7.09 -1.40
C ALA A 18 3.73 -7.07 -2.91
N ILE A 19 4.61 -7.94 -3.42
CA ILE A 19 4.89 -8.02 -4.87
C ILE A 19 3.65 -8.37 -5.70
N PRO A 20 2.95 -9.51 -5.49
CA PRO A 20 1.79 -9.86 -6.31
C PRO A 20 0.64 -8.87 -6.13
N GLU A 21 0.39 -8.38 -4.91
CA GLU A 21 -0.69 -7.43 -4.67
C GLU A 21 -0.49 -6.08 -5.36
N GLU A 22 0.66 -5.43 -5.17
CA GLU A 22 0.93 -4.14 -5.81
C GLU A 22 1.10 -4.31 -7.32
N LEU A 23 1.53 -5.47 -7.81
CA LEU A 23 1.51 -5.78 -9.25
C LEU A 23 0.08 -5.91 -9.79
N CYS A 24 -0.83 -6.57 -9.09
CA CYS A 24 -2.25 -6.63 -9.47
C CYS A 24 -2.89 -5.24 -9.50
N LYS A 25 -2.68 -4.42 -8.46
CA LYS A 25 -3.16 -3.03 -8.37
C LYS A 25 -2.56 -2.19 -9.50
N PHE A 26 -1.26 -2.33 -9.76
CA PHE A 26 -0.55 -1.67 -10.85
C PHE A 26 -1.07 -2.05 -12.23
N LEU A 27 -1.39 -3.33 -12.48
CA LEU A 27 -1.92 -3.76 -13.78
C LEU A 27 -3.26 -3.10 -14.09
N VAL A 28 -4.16 -2.96 -13.11
CA VAL A 28 -5.40 -2.19 -13.26
C VAL A 28 -5.10 -0.74 -13.65
N LEU A 29 -4.17 -0.07 -12.97
CA LEU A 29 -3.82 1.31 -13.26
C LEU A 29 -3.11 1.48 -14.63
N ALA A 30 -2.17 0.60 -14.94
CA ALA A 30 -1.32 0.64 -16.12
C ALA A 30 -2.05 0.28 -17.42
N LEU A 31 -3.05 -0.62 -17.34
CA LEU A 31 -3.80 -1.15 -18.48
C LEU A 31 -5.16 -0.47 -18.69
N TYR A 32 -5.91 -0.20 -17.61
CA TYR A 32 -7.23 0.43 -17.68
C TYR A 32 -7.15 1.95 -17.44
N VAL A 33 -6.84 2.38 -16.21
CA VAL A 33 -6.94 3.79 -15.81
C VAL A 33 -6.10 4.72 -16.69
N ARG A 34 -4.85 4.35 -16.98
CA ARG A 34 -3.93 5.13 -17.82
C ARG A 34 -4.40 5.32 -19.28
N ARG A 35 -5.43 4.59 -19.71
CA ARG A 35 -6.09 4.72 -21.03
C ARG A 35 -7.45 5.40 -20.97
N HIS A 36 -7.99 5.67 -19.78
CA HIS A 36 -9.27 6.35 -19.61
C HIS A 36 -9.16 7.83 -20.01
N SER A 37 -10.24 8.43 -20.52
CA SER A 37 -10.25 9.82 -20.96
C SER A 37 -10.18 10.80 -19.79
N ALA A 38 -10.97 10.55 -18.74
CA ALA A 38 -10.90 11.27 -17.46
C ALA A 38 -9.72 10.78 -16.59
N PHE A 39 -8.54 10.66 -17.19
CA PHE A 39 -7.24 10.53 -16.52
C PHE A 39 -6.31 11.55 -17.18
N ASP A 40 -6.63 12.82 -16.94
CA ASP A 40 -6.09 13.99 -17.60
C ASP A 40 -5.30 14.90 -16.65
N GLU A 41 -5.37 14.70 -15.32
CA GLU A 41 -4.52 15.41 -14.35
C GLU A 41 -3.75 14.53 -13.34
N PRO A 42 -2.66 15.02 -12.72
CA PRO A 42 -1.83 14.22 -11.81
C PRO A 42 -2.53 13.75 -10.52
N MET A 43 -3.54 14.46 -10.02
CA MET A 43 -4.30 14.04 -8.82
C MET A 43 -5.20 12.84 -9.08
N ASP A 44 -5.69 12.65 -10.31
CA ASP A 44 -6.43 11.44 -10.70
C ASP A 44 -5.65 10.17 -10.39
N GLY A 45 -4.33 10.22 -10.53
CA GLY A 45 -3.44 9.11 -10.19
C GLY A 45 -3.60 8.68 -8.73
N LEU A 46 -3.70 9.65 -7.81
CA LEU A 46 -3.90 9.35 -6.39
C LEU A 46 -5.33 8.83 -6.15
N VAL A 47 -6.34 9.43 -6.78
CA VAL A 47 -7.76 9.08 -6.61
C VAL A 47 -8.04 7.67 -7.13
N TYR A 48 -7.72 7.37 -8.39
CA TYR A 48 -7.91 6.05 -8.97
C TYR A 48 -6.97 5.00 -8.36
N GLY A 49 -5.74 5.38 -7.99
CA GLY A 49 -4.81 4.52 -7.27
C GLY A 49 -5.36 4.04 -5.93
N ALA A 50 -5.85 4.98 -5.10
CA ALA A 50 -6.52 4.67 -3.86
C ALA A 50 -7.81 3.87 -4.09
N THR A 51 -8.61 4.22 -5.09
CA THR A 51 -9.89 3.55 -5.39
C THR A 51 -9.69 2.08 -5.80
N ALA A 52 -8.74 1.80 -6.70
CA ALA A 52 -8.41 0.43 -7.11
C ALA A 52 -7.90 -0.40 -5.92
N SER A 53 -7.06 0.20 -5.07
CA SER A 53 -6.48 -0.49 -3.92
C SER A 53 -7.46 -0.66 -2.76
N LEU A 54 -8.45 0.23 -2.61
CA LEU A 54 -9.59 0.05 -1.71
C LEU A 54 -10.51 -1.08 -2.19
N GLY A 55 -10.74 -1.21 -3.51
CA GLY A 55 -11.47 -2.35 -4.08
C GLY A 55 -10.77 -3.68 -3.81
N PHE A 56 -9.44 -3.73 -3.95
CA PHE A 56 -8.63 -4.88 -3.58
C PHE A 56 -8.74 -5.19 -2.08
N ALA A 57 -8.49 -4.19 -1.23
CA ALA A 57 -8.53 -4.33 0.24
C ALA A 57 -9.91 -4.74 0.77
N ALA A 58 -11.00 -4.35 0.11
CA ALA A 58 -12.35 -4.78 0.46
C ALA A 58 -12.56 -6.28 0.20
N LEU A 59 -12.13 -6.79 -0.96
CA LEU A 59 -12.17 -8.23 -1.28
C LEU A 59 -11.33 -9.02 -0.27
N GLU A 60 -10.09 -8.60 -0.06
CA GLU A 60 -9.16 -9.25 0.85
C GLU A 60 -9.68 -9.24 2.30
N ASN A 61 -10.25 -8.13 2.78
CA ASN A 61 -10.83 -8.07 4.13
C ASN A 61 -12.04 -9.01 4.30
N VAL A 62 -12.86 -9.21 3.25
CA VAL A 62 -13.95 -10.22 3.27
C VAL A 62 -13.39 -11.64 3.33
N LEU A 63 -12.31 -11.94 2.59
CA LEU A 63 -11.62 -13.24 2.68
C LEU A 63 -11.03 -13.49 4.09
N TYR A 64 -10.55 -12.45 4.76
CA TYR A 64 -10.09 -12.54 6.16
C TYR A 64 -11.23 -12.71 7.18
N VAL A 65 -12.47 -12.28 6.91
CA VAL A 65 -13.63 -12.62 7.77
C VAL A 65 -13.83 -14.15 7.79
N ALA A 66 -13.66 -14.83 6.66
CA ALA A 66 -13.88 -16.26 6.54
C ALA A 66 -12.85 -17.13 7.30
N THR A 67 -11.71 -16.57 7.69
CA THR A 67 -10.61 -17.30 8.35
C THR A 67 -10.28 -16.79 9.76
N GLY A 68 -10.43 -15.49 10.03
CA GLY A 68 -10.16 -14.86 11.34
C GLY A 68 -11.35 -14.13 11.96
N GLY A 69 -12.53 -14.17 11.34
CA GLY A 69 -13.76 -13.61 11.88
C GLY A 69 -13.84 -12.07 11.90
N ILE A 70 -14.93 -11.57 12.47
CA ILE A 70 -15.28 -10.14 12.45
C ILE A 70 -14.26 -9.29 13.24
N GLY A 71 -13.70 -9.81 14.34
CA GLY A 71 -12.71 -9.08 15.14
C GLY A 71 -11.46 -8.70 14.33
N LEU A 72 -10.91 -9.64 13.56
CA LEU A 72 -9.77 -9.39 12.67
C LEU A 72 -10.15 -8.39 11.56
N ALA A 73 -11.34 -8.53 10.97
CA ALA A 73 -11.81 -7.65 9.91
C ALA A 73 -12.02 -6.19 10.37
N VAL A 74 -12.37 -5.96 11.64
CA VAL A 74 -12.42 -4.61 12.25
C VAL A 74 -11.02 -4.04 12.45
N VAL A 75 -10.07 -4.82 12.98
CA VAL A 75 -8.67 -4.38 13.13
C VAL A 75 -8.06 -4.02 11.77
N ARG A 76 -8.27 -4.86 10.76
CA ARG A 76 -7.84 -4.61 9.38
C ARG A 76 -8.52 -3.39 8.75
N ALA A 77 -9.82 -3.18 8.99
CA ALA A 77 -10.55 -2.01 8.50
C ALA A 77 -10.01 -0.68 9.07
N LEU A 78 -9.38 -0.71 10.26
CA LEU A 78 -8.74 0.45 10.89
C LEU A 78 -7.23 0.59 10.56
N THR A 79 -6.61 -0.42 9.93
CA THR A 79 -5.15 -0.46 9.71
C THR A 79 -4.78 -0.79 8.26
N ALA A 80 -4.94 -2.04 7.83
CA ALA A 80 -4.59 -2.52 6.48
C ALA A 80 -5.37 -1.76 5.38
N VAL A 81 -6.69 -1.56 5.54
CA VAL A 81 -7.51 -0.88 4.52
C VAL A 81 -7.07 0.58 4.29
N PRO A 82 -6.85 1.42 5.33
CA PRO A 82 -6.18 2.72 5.18
C PRO A 82 -4.76 2.62 4.59
N CYS A 83 -3.99 1.58 4.92
CA CYS A 83 -2.64 1.36 4.38
C CYS A 83 -2.69 1.16 2.86
N HIS A 84 -3.51 0.22 2.36
CA HIS A 84 -3.68 -0.02 0.93
C HIS A 84 -4.22 1.21 0.18
N ALA A 85 -5.10 2.02 0.79
CA ALA A 85 -5.54 3.27 0.18
C ALA A 85 -4.37 4.27 -0.04
N ALA A 86 -3.47 4.38 0.93
CA ALA A 86 -2.28 5.23 0.84
C ALA A 86 -1.21 4.66 -0.11
N LEU A 87 -0.94 3.35 -0.05
CA LEU A 87 -0.06 2.63 -0.99
C LEU A 87 -0.56 2.80 -2.43
N GLY A 88 -1.87 2.61 -2.64
CA GLY A 88 -2.54 2.84 -3.92
C GLY A 88 -2.38 4.27 -4.43
N ALA A 89 -2.52 5.28 -3.57
CA ALA A 89 -2.28 6.67 -3.94
C ALA A 89 -0.81 6.93 -4.37
N LEU A 90 0.16 6.32 -3.68
CA LEU A 90 1.59 6.40 -4.04
C LEU A 90 1.90 5.68 -5.36
N LEU A 91 1.29 4.51 -5.58
CA LEU A 91 1.40 3.71 -6.82
C LEU A 91 0.82 4.47 -8.01
N GLY A 92 -0.40 4.98 -7.86
CA GLY A 92 -1.11 5.73 -8.89
C GLY A 92 -0.50 7.10 -9.18
N TYR A 93 0.14 7.75 -8.20
CA TYR A 93 1.05 8.87 -8.46
C TYR A 93 2.19 8.46 -9.38
N GLY A 94 2.87 7.33 -9.11
CA GLY A 94 3.91 6.80 -9.99
C GLY A 94 3.43 6.59 -11.44
N VAL A 95 2.21 6.08 -11.61
CA VAL A 95 1.55 5.94 -12.92
C VAL A 95 1.26 7.30 -13.56
N ALA A 96 0.78 8.28 -12.81
CA ALA A 96 0.58 9.65 -13.29
C ALA A 96 1.90 10.32 -13.73
N ARG A 97 2.99 10.19 -12.97
CA ARG A 97 4.31 10.67 -13.41
C ARG A 97 4.79 10.00 -14.70
N SER A 98 4.40 8.75 -14.95
CA SER A 98 4.67 8.10 -16.23
C SER A 98 3.86 8.69 -17.39
N ARG A 99 2.60 9.07 -17.12
CA ARG A 99 1.69 9.69 -18.10
C ARG A 99 2.06 11.14 -18.43
N PHE A 100 2.37 11.96 -17.43
CA PHE A 100 2.50 13.42 -17.55
C PHE A 100 3.95 13.94 -17.52
N GLU A 101 4.88 13.23 -16.85
CA GLU A 101 6.32 13.59 -16.82
C GLU A 101 7.20 12.66 -17.68
N GLY A 102 6.59 11.78 -18.49
CA GLY A 102 7.30 10.85 -19.38
C GLY A 102 8.15 9.79 -18.68
N ARG A 103 7.99 9.57 -17.38
CA ARG A 103 8.84 8.66 -16.60
C ARG A 103 8.58 7.19 -16.94
N ALA A 104 9.59 6.34 -16.81
CA ALA A 104 9.44 4.89 -17.00
C ALA A 104 8.40 4.31 -16.03
N LEU A 105 7.33 3.70 -16.56
CA LEU A 105 6.15 3.26 -15.81
C LEU A 105 6.47 2.31 -14.64
N ILE A 106 7.48 1.46 -14.82
CA ILE A 106 7.92 0.48 -13.81
C ILE A 106 8.39 1.14 -12.50
N LEU A 107 8.81 2.42 -12.55
CA LEU A 107 9.23 3.19 -11.36
C LEU A 107 8.08 3.53 -10.41
N ALA A 108 6.83 3.20 -10.76
CA ALA A 108 5.69 3.28 -9.86
C ALA A 108 5.70 2.21 -8.75
N LEU A 109 6.26 1.02 -9.03
CA LEU A 109 6.17 -0.16 -8.17
C LEU A 109 7.08 -0.20 -6.93
N PRO A 110 8.36 0.24 -6.96
CA PRO A 110 9.30 -0.07 -5.88
C PRO A 110 8.93 0.51 -4.51
N LEU A 111 8.37 1.72 -4.46
CA LEU A 111 8.00 2.38 -3.20
C LEU A 111 6.75 1.74 -2.55
N PRO A 112 5.63 1.52 -3.26
CA PRO A 112 4.51 0.74 -2.75
C PRO A 112 4.90 -0.67 -2.29
N ILE A 113 5.62 -1.44 -3.12
CA ILE A 113 6.05 -2.81 -2.73
C ILE A 113 6.88 -2.77 -1.45
N PHE A 114 7.84 -1.84 -1.34
CA PHE A 114 8.70 -1.75 -0.16
C PHE A 114 7.92 -1.36 1.11
N LEU A 115 7.04 -0.36 1.04
CA LEU A 115 6.25 0.08 2.19
C LEU A 115 5.20 -0.95 2.61
N HIS A 116 4.61 -1.66 1.65
CA HIS A 116 3.65 -2.74 1.89
C HIS A 116 4.33 -3.93 2.58
N GLY A 117 5.43 -4.44 2.02
CA GLY A 117 6.19 -5.54 2.63
C GLY A 117 6.75 -5.17 4.01
N LEU A 118 7.10 -3.90 4.24
CA LEU A 118 7.55 -3.41 5.55
C LEU A 118 6.40 -3.24 6.57
N TYR A 119 5.16 -3.08 6.13
CA TYR A 119 3.96 -3.07 6.97
C TYR A 119 3.53 -4.50 7.38
N ASP A 120 3.63 -5.45 6.45
CA ASP A 120 3.25 -6.85 6.66
C ASP A 120 4.33 -7.67 7.39
N PHE A 121 5.61 -7.39 7.14
CA PHE A 121 6.76 -8.12 7.70
C PHE A 121 6.67 -8.34 9.22
N PRO A 122 6.31 -7.35 10.06
CA PRO A 122 6.19 -7.57 11.49
C PRO A 122 5.03 -8.51 11.85
N LEU A 123 3.88 -8.38 11.18
CA LEU A 123 2.69 -9.20 11.43
C LEU A 123 2.90 -10.65 11.00
N LEU A 124 3.60 -10.87 9.88
CA LEU A 124 3.89 -12.21 9.37
C LEU A 124 5.08 -12.87 10.10
N THR A 125 6.05 -12.10 10.58
CA THR A 125 7.07 -12.58 11.54
C THR A 125 6.41 -13.03 12.85
N LEU A 126 5.48 -12.24 13.41
CA LEU A 126 4.70 -12.61 14.59
C LEU A 126 3.90 -13.90 14.37
N ARG A 127 3.28 -14.06 13.18
CA ARG A 127 2.57 -15.29 12.79
C ARG A 127 3.49 -16.52 12.68
N ALA A 128 4.73 -16.33 12.23
CA ALA A 128 5.70 -17.41 12.05
C ALA A 128 6.42 -17.83 13.35
N GLY A 129 6.69 -16.88 14.24
CA GLY A 129 7.43 -17.13 15.49
C GLY A 129 6.57 -17.29 16.75
N GLY A 130 5.41 -16.62 16.80
CA GLY A 130 4.55 -16.60 17.99
C GLY A 130 5.29 -16.17 19.26
N ASP A 131 4.93 -16.79 20.38
CA ASP A 131 5.47 -16.49 21.71
C ASP A 131 7.00 -16.72 21.83
N ALA A 132 7.60 -17.51 20.92
CA ALA A 132 9.04 -17.78 20.91
C ALA A 132 9.91 -16.56 20.54
N LEU A 133 9.31 -15.47 20.05
CA LEU A 133 10.01 -14.21 19.75
C LEU A 133 10.36 -13.42 21.02
N GLY A 134 9.58 -13.57 22.10
CA GLY A 134 9.73 -12.83 23.36
C GLY A 134 9.21 -11.39 23.31
N ASP A 135 8.64 -10.94 24.43
CA ASP A 135 7.82 -9.72 24.55
C ASP A 135 8.48 -8.45 24.00
N GLY A 136 9.79 -8.28 24.21
CA GLY A 136 10.54 -7.11 23.73
C GLY A 136 10.65 -7.05 22.20
N VAL A 137 10.77 -8.21 21.53
CA VAL A 137 10.74 -8.30 20.06
C VAL A 137 9.32 -8.09 19.56
N ILE A 138 8.33 -8.71 20.21
CA ILE A 138 6.91 -8.55 19.86
C ILE A 138 6.50 -7.07 19.92
N ALA A 139 6.86 -6.35 20.98
CA ALA A 139 6.62 -4.92 21.11
C ALA A 139 7.30 -4.09 20.01
N LEU A 140 8.58 -4.40 19.68
CA LEU A 140 9.31 -3.73 18.61
C LEU A 140 8.67 -3.94 17.24
N LEU A 141 8.21 -5.16 16.94
CA LEU A 141 7.52 -5.50 15.69
C LEU A 141 6.18 -4.75 15.57
N LEU A 142 5.39 -4.68 16.65
CA LEU A 142 4.13 -3.92 16.66
C LEU A 142 4.36 -2.40 16.49
N VAL A 143 5.38 -1.84 17.16
CA VAL A 143 5.79 -0.43 16.98
C VAL A 143 6.23 -0.16 15.55
N LEU A 144 6.96 -1.09 14.92
CA LEU A 144 7.38 -0.97 13.52
C LEU A 144 6.16 -0.95 12.57
N ALA A 145 5.21 -1.89 12.71
CA ALA A 145 4.01 -1.92 11.88
C ALA A 145 3.18 -0.61 11.99
N ILE A 146 3.01 -0.10 13.20
CA ILE A 146 2.30 1.18 13.46
C ILE A 146 3.08 2.36 12.86
N ALA A 147 4.41 2.39 13.01
CA ALA A 147 5.24 3.45 12.43
C ALA A 147 5.17 3.47 10.90
N VAL A 148 5.23 2.31 10.24
CA VAL A 148 5.13 2.19 8.77
C VAL A 148 3.76 2.62 8.27
N LEU A 149 2.67 2.21 8.94
CA LEU A 149 1.31 2.66 8.65
C LEU A 149 1.21 4.20 8.73
N VAL A 150 1.65 4.79 9.84
CA VAL A 150 1.61 6.25 10.05
C VAL A 150 2.48 7.00 9.03
N ILE A 151 3.69 6.52 8.74
CA ILE A 151 4.59 7.10 7.73
C ILE A 151 3.93 7.06 6.34
N THR A 152 3.31 5.94 5.97
CA THR A 152 2.67 5.75 4.65
C THR A 152 1.45 6.65 4.48
N LEU A 153 0.59 6.74 5.50
CA LEU A 153 -0.54 7.67 5.55
C LEU A 153 -0.08 9.13 5.47
N ILE A 154 0.96 9.52 6.22
CA ILE A 154 1.53 10.87 6.19
C ILE A 154 2.16 11.17 4.82
N ALA A 155 2.84 10.22 4.18
CA ALA A 155 3.44 10.39 2.87
C ALA A 155 2.38 10.64 1.79
N ALA A 156 1.34 9.80 1.72
CA ALA A 156 0.21 9.98 0.80
C ALA A 156 -0.53 11.31 1.07
N ALA A 157 -0.79 11.66 2.32
CA ALA A 157 -1.48 12.90 2.68
C ALA A 157 -0.63 14.17 2.39
N ARG A 158 0.69 14.11 2.56
CA ARG A 158 1.61 15.21 2.16
C ARG A 158 1.63 15.38 0.64
N LEU A 159 1.70 14.28 -0.10
CA LEU A 159 1.69 14.28 -1.55
C LEU A 159 0.38 14.84 -2.13
N ALA A 160 -0.78 14.39 -1.62
CA ALA A 160 -2.09 14.88 -2.04
C ALA A 160 -2.27 16.38 -1.76
N ARG A 161 -1.73 16.90 -0.65
CA ARG A 161 -1.71 18.35 -0.37
C ARG A 161 -0.79 19.11 -1.31
N ARG A 162 0.38 18.57 -1.65
CA ARG A 162 1.32 19.19 -2.60
C ARG A 162 0.68 19.34 -3.98
N LEU A 163 0.20 18.24 -4.58
CA LEU A 163 -0.33 18.24 -5.95
C LEU A 163 -1.56 19.15 -6.09
N ARG A 164 -2.49 19.09 -5.11
CA ARG A 164 -3.63 20.02 -5.04
C ARG A 164 -3.19 21.49 -4.99
N GLY A 165 -2.10 21.79 -4.29
CA GLY A 165 -1.51 23.14 -4.27
C GLY A 165 -0.92 23.55 -5.62
N GLU A 166 -0.20 22.66 -6.28
CA GLU A 166 0.42 22.90 -7.59
C GLU A 166 -0.65 23.15 -8.67
N GLN A 167 -1.71 22.33 -8.73
CA GLN A 167 -2.84 22.53 -9.64
C GLN A 167 -3.63 23.81 -9.35
N ALA A 168 -3.87 24.13 -8.07
CA ALA A 168 -4.58 25.35 -7.68
C ALA A 168 -3.82 26.65 -8.01
N LEU A 169 -2.51 26.56 -8.29
CA LEU A 169 -1.72 27.66 -8.85
C LEU A 169 -1.84 27.72 -10.38
N VAL A 170 -1.77 26.58 -11.08
CA VAL A 170 -1.94 26.51 -12.54
C VAL A 170 -3.32 27.00 -12.96
N GLY A 171 -4.39 26.54 -12.30
CA GLY A 171 -5.77 26.97 -12.53
C GLY A 171 -6.10 28.40 -12.06
N ARG A 172 -5.09 29.20 -11.69
CA ARG A 172 -5.18 30.65 -11.44
C ARG A 172 -4.34 31.49 -12.42
N ALA A 173 -3.64 30.84 -13.34
CA ALA A 173 -2.67 31.45 -14.25
C ALA A 173 -3.08 31.35 -15.74
N GLY A 174 -4.27 30.80 -16.02
CA GLY A 174 -4.94 30.78 -17.32
C GLY A 174 -6.38 31.23 -17.19
#